data_AF-A0A8J5K1S7-F1
#
_entry.id   AF-A0A8J5K1S7-F1
#
_cell.length_a   1.000
_cell.length_b   1.000
_cell.length_c   1.000
_cell.angle_alpha   90.00
_cell.angle_beta   90.00
_cell.angle_gamma   90.00
#
_symmetry.space_group_name_H-M   'P 1'
#
loop_
_entity.id
_entity.type
_entity.pdbx_description
1 polymer ?
#
loop_
_entity_poly.entity_id
_entity_poly.type
_entity_poly.pdbx_seq_one_letter_code
_entity_poly.pdbx_strand_id
1 'polypeptide(L)' 'VLGKYFADFEIPEELENLWRYMFHMYQLDAFTQSCPADQDIINHYKQQQGTRMKKHEELETPTFTTSIPANIRP' A
#
# COMPACT_ATOMS: atom_id res chain seq x y z
N VAL A 1 -2.74 3.12 -1.72
CA VAL A 1 -2.08 4.30 -1.10
C VAL A 1 -1.02 4.92 -1.98
N LEU A 2 0.04 4.21 -2.38
CA LEU A 2 1.15 4.79 -3.15
C LEU A 2 0.75 5.37 -4.52
N GLY A 3 -0.01 4.59 -5.30
CA GLY A 3 -0.51 5.04 -6.60
C GLY A 3 -1.26 6.37 -6.49
N LYS A 4 -2.17 6.46 -5.51
CA LYS A 4 -2.92 7.68 -5.21
C LYS A 4 -2.01 8.82 -4.75
N TYR A 5 -1.07 8.52 -3.85
CA TYR A 5 -0.17 9.51 -3.25
C TYR A 5 0.75 10.18 -4.29
N PHE A 6 1.33 9.41 -5.22
CA PHE A 6 2.32 9.94 -6.17
C PHE A 6 1.75 10.26 -7.55
N ALA A 7 0.64 9.64 -7.95
CA ALA A 7 0.17 9.70 -9.34
C ALA A 7 -1.36 9.73 -9.46
N ASP A 8 -2.10 9.95 -8.37
CA ASP A 8 -3.58 9.86 -8.32
C ASP A 8 -4.13 8.57 -8.98
N PHE A 9 -3.36 7.49 -8.87
CA PHE A 9 -3.66 6.20 -9.49
C PHE A 9 -4.27 5.23 -8.49
N GLU A 10 -5.37 4.60 -8.88
CA GLU A 10 -5.98 3.48 -8.17
C GLU A 10 -6.05 2.26 -9.11
N ILE A 11 -5.87 1.06 -8.55
CA ILE A 11 -6.02 -0.18 -9.32
C ILE A 11 -7.50 -0.29 -9.73
N PRO A 12 -7.82 -0.45 -11.02
CA PRO A 12 -9.21 -0.52 -11.48
C PRO A 12 -9.98 -1.69 -10.81
N GLU A 13 -11.23 -1.45 -10.43
CA GLU A 13 -12.06 -2.45 -9.74
C GLU A 13 -12.44 -3.63 -10.65
N GLU A 14 -12.42 -3.44 -11.97
CA GLU A 14 -12.76 -4.47 -12.95
C GLU A 14 -11.71 -5.59 -13.04
N LEU A 15 -10.52 -5.38 -12.45
CA LEU A 15 -9.45 -6.39 -12.38
C LEU A 15 -9.71 -7.41 -11.25
N GLU A 16 -10.86 -8.09 -11.32
CA GLU A 16 -11.36 -8.94 -10.24
C GLU A 16 -10.37 -10.03 -9.79
N ASN A 17 -9.71 -10.71 -10.74
CA ASN A 17 -8.73 -11.75 -10.43
C ASN A 17 -7.48 -11.19 -9.73
N LEU A 18 -7.07 -9.97 -10.04
CA LEU A 18 -5.95 -9.30 -9.37
C LEU A 18 -6.35 -8.92 -7.94
N TRP A 19 -7.55 -8.36 -7.76
CA TRP A 19 -8.06 -8.04 -6.43
C TRP A 19 -8.23 -9.28 -5.55
N ARG A 20 -8.72 -10.40 -6.10
CA ARG A 20 -8.79 -11.68 -5.38
C ARG A 20 -7.40 -12.22 -5.01
N TYR A 21 -6.41 -12.07 -5.90
CA TYR A 21 -5.02 -12.39 -5.56
C TYR A 21 -4.52 -11.54 -4.38
N MET A 22 -4.76 -10.23 -4.42
CA MET A 22 -4.37 -9.33 -3.32
C MET A 22 -5.10 -9.65 -2.01
N PHE A 23 -6.37 -10.04 -2.08
CA PHE A 23 -7.14 -10.48 -0.92
C PHE A 23 -6.48 -11.69 -0.23
N HIS A 24 -6.11 -12.73 -0.98
CA HIS A 24 -5.40 -13.87 -0.41
C HIS A 24 -3.99 -13.51 0.09
N MET A 25 -3.29 -12.64 -0.63
CA MET A 25 -1.98 -12.11 -0.21
C MET A 25 -2.08 -11.45 1.17
N TYR A 26 -3.12 -10.65 1.45
CA TYR A 26 -3.32 -10.02 2.76
C TYR A 26 -3.71 -10.98 3.89
N GLN A 27 -4.07 -12.23 3.58
CA GLN A 27 -4.31 -13.29 4.56
C GLN A 27 -3.10 -14.19 4.80
N LEU A 28 -2.05 -14.04 3.99
CA LEU A 28 -0.89 -14.90 4.04
C LEU A 28 0.12 -14.40 5.09
N ASP A 29 0.44 -15.22 6.08
CA ASP A 29 1.41 -14.87 7.14
C ASP A 29 2.77 -14.47 6.58
N ALA A 30 3.25 -15.17 5.55
CA ALA A 30 4.51 -14.83 4.90
C ALA A 30 4.51 -13.41 4.34
N PHE A 31 3.35 -12.92 3.87
CA PHE A 31 3.18 -11.55 3.41
C PHE A 31 3.03 -10.59 4.58
N THR A 32 2.14 -10.85 5.54
CA THR A 32 1.87 -9.91 6.65
C THR A 32 3.08 -9.70 7.56
N GLN A 33 3.95 -10.71 7.70
CA GLN A 33 5.20 -10.61 8.47
C GLN A 33 6.35 -9.95 7.72
N SER A 34 6.29 -9.86 6.39
CA SER A 34 7.35 -9.25 5.56
C SER A 34 6.96 -7.91 4.95
N CYS A 35 5.66 -7.58 4.93
CA CYS A 35 5.15 -6.34 4.36
C CYS A 35 5.58 -5.14 5.23
N PRO A 36 6.28 -4.14 4.66
CA PRO A 36 6.61 -2.91 5.36
C PRO A 36 5.36 -2.02 5.57
N ALA A 37 5.44 -1.06 6.49
CA ALA A 37 4.36 -0.09 6.70
C ALA A 37 4.22 0.86 5.50
N ASP A 38 3.03 1.41 5.31
CA ASP A 38 2.72 2.34 4.20
C ASP A 38 3.71 3.52 4.17
N GLN A 39 4.07 4.04 5.35
CA GLN A 39 5.02 5.14 5.55
C GLN A 39 6.42 4.79 5.07
N ASP A 40 6.90 3.57 5.34
CA ASP A 40 8.21 3.11 4.92
C ASP A 40 8.29 2.99 3.40
N ILE A 41 7.21 2.51 2.76
CA ILE A 41 7.17 2.41 1.30
C ILE A 41 7.15 3.81 0.66
N ILE A 42 6.34 4.73 1.19
CA ILE A 42 6.31 6.13 0.70
C ILE A 42 7.69 6.78 0.85
N ASN A 43 8.32 6.63 2.02
CA ASN A 43 9.63 7.18 2.31
C ASN A 43 10.70 6.61 1.37
N HIS A 44 10.67 5.29 1.12
CA HIS A 44 11.59 4.65 0.19
C HIS A 44 11.57 5.29 -1.20
N TYR A 45 10.38 5.55 -1.77
CA TYR A 45 10.26 6.22 -3.06
C TYR A 45 10.64 7.71 -3.01
N LYS A 46 10.30 8.42 -1.93
CA LYS A 46 10.74 9.82 -1.73
C LYS A 46 12.26 9.95 -1.74
N GLN A 47 12.96 9.03 -1.08
CA GLN A 47 14.42 8.97 -1.05
C GLN A 47 15.01 8.74 -2.44
N GLN A 48 14.44 7.81 -3.22
CA GLN A 48 14.86 7.57 -4.61
C GLN A 48 14.68 8.80 -5.50
N GLN A 49 13.64 9.60 -5.28
CA GLN A 49 13.39 10.83 -6.02
C GLN A 49 14.17 12.04 -5.48
N GLY A 50 15.00 11.87 -4.45
CA GLY A 50 15.77 12.96 -3.84
C GLY A 50 14.91 13.96 -3.05
N THR A 51 13.67 13.61 -2.74
CA THR A 51 12.76 14.45 -1.96
C THR A 51 12.94 14.19 -0.46
N ARG A 52 13.04 15.26 0.35
CA ARG A 52 13.16 15.15 1.81
C ARG A 52 11.79 15.02 2.46
N MET A 53 11.67 14.08 3.40
CA MET A 53 10.51 13.99 4.29
C MET A 53 10.41 15.22 5.18
N LYS A 54 9.17 15.60 5.52
CA LYS A 54 8.91 16.58 6.57
C LYS A 54 8.94 15.86 7.92
N LYS A 55 9.49 16.49 8.97
CA LYS A 55 9.57 15.92 10.34
C LYS A 55 8.25 15.36 10.89
N HIS A 56 7.11 15.86 10.41
CA HIS A 56 5.79 15.34 10.78
C HIS A 56 5.57 13.90 10.26
N GLU A 57 5.98 13.61 9.04
CA GLU A 57 5.81 12.30 8.38
C GLU A 57 6.70 11.22 9.03
N GLU A 58 7.82 11.60 9.65
CA GLU A 58 8.73 10.69 10.37
C GLU A 58 8.15 10.20 11.71
N LEU A 59 7.15 10.88 12.24
CA LEU A 59 6.52 10.58 13.54
C LEU A 59 5.12 9.96 13.38
N GLU A 60 4.71 9.64 12.15
CA GLU A 60 3.44 8.99 11.89
C GLU A 60 3.43 7.55 12.41
N THR A 61 2.32 7.15 13.03
CA THR A 61 2.11 5.76 13.44
C THR A 61 2.09 4.86 12.19
N PRO A 62 2.82 3.73 12.18
CA PRO A 62 2.82 2.83 11.03
C PRO A 62 1.42 2.29 10.73
N THR A 63 1.02 2.35 9.47
CA THR A 63 -0.24 1.79 8.97
C THR A 63 0.02 0.75 7.89
N PHE A 64 -0.92 -0.17 7.71
CA PHE A 64 -0.85 -1.19 6.68
C PHE A 64 -2.16 -1.19 5.90
N THR A 65 -2.12 -0.71 4.66
CA THR A 65 -3.33 -0.67 3.84
C THR A 65 -3.60 -2.02 3.19
N THR A 66 -4.59 -2.74 3.72
CA THR A 66 -5.05 -4.05 3.22
C THR A 66 -6.49 -4.04 2.72
N SER A 67 -7.04 -2.85 2.41
CA SER A 67 -8.41 -2.69 1.92
C SER A 67 -8.60 -3.32 0.54
N ILE A 68 -9.73 -4.00 0.36
CA ILE A 68 -10.18 -4.61 -0.91
C ILE A 68 -11.55 -3.99 -1.27
N PRO A 69 -11.84 -3.73 -2.57
CA PRO A 69 -13.16 -3.25 -3.00
C PRO A 69 -14.29 -4.19 -2.55
N ALA A 70 -15.42 -3.60 -2.10
CA ALA A 70 -16.50 -4.34 -1.44
C ALA A 70 -17.23 -5.35 -2.34
N ASN A 71 -17.14 -5.19 -3.66
CA ASN A 71 -17.68 -6.09 -4.67
C ASN A 71 -16.86 -7.38 -4.86
N ILE A 72 -15.60 -7.41 -4.42
CA ILE A 72 -14.73 -8.57 -4.54
C ILE A 72 -15.01 -9.53 -3.37
N ARG A 73 -15.76 -10.59 -3.66
CA ARG A 73 -15.99 -11.69 -2.70
C ARG A 73 -14.86 -12.73 -2.79
N PRO A 74 -14.55 -13.44 -1.69
CA PRO A 74 -13.63 -14.57 -1.70
C PRO A 74 -14.02 -15.63 -2.73
#